data_AF-A0A564SZM7-F1
#
_entry.id   AF-A0A564SZM7-F1
#
_cell.length_a   1.000
_cell.length_b   1.000
_cell.length_c   1.000
_cell.angle_alpha   90.00
_cell.angle_beta   90.00
_cell.angle_gamma   90.00
#
_symmetry.space_group_name_H-M   'P 1'
#
loop_
_entity.id
_entity.type
_entity.pdbx_description
1 polymer ?
#
loop_
_entity_poly.entity_id
_entity_poly.type
_entity_poly.pdbx_seq_one_letter_code
_entity_poly.pdbx_strand_id
1 'polypeptide(L)' 'MKPGDCVNIPAEVKHWHGAAPDEWFSHLAIEVPGEKTSSEWCETVTDEIYEKLK' A
#
# COMPACT_ATOMS: atom_id res chain seq x y z
N MET A 1 4.55 -5.21 7.58
CA MET A 1 5.80 -5.17 6.79
C MET A 1 6.94 -4.81 7.73
N LYS A 2 8.09 -5.46 7.60
CA LYS A 2 9.32 -5.18 8.34
C LYS A 2 10.45 -4.83 7.35
N PRO A 3 11.52 -4.16 7.79
CA PRO A 3 12.62 -3.79 6.90
C PRO A 3 13.19 -5.01 6.16
N GLY A 4 13.26 -4.92 4.83
CA GLY A 4 13.71 -6.01 3.96
C GLY A 4 12.59 -6.83 3.31
N ASP A 5 11.34 -6.69 3.76
CA ASP A 5 10.20 -7.29 3.07
C ASP A 5 10.04 -6.70 1.66
N CYS A 6 9.74 -7.56 0.68
CA CYS A 6 9.37 -7.16 -0.67
C CYS A 6 7.92 -7.54 -0.93
N VAL A 7 7.09 -6.56 -1.30
CA VAL A 7 5.69 -6.77 -1.64
C VAL A 7 5.51 -6.50 -3.12
N ASN A 8 5.14 -7.54 -3.87
CA ASN A 8 4.75 -7.39 -5.28
C ASN A 8 3.24 -7.23 -5.36
N ILE A 9 2.80 -6.15 -5.98
CA ILE A 9 1.38 -5.82 -6.13
C ILE A 9 1.01 -6.06 -7.59
N PRO A 10 0.16 -7.04 -7.90
CA PRO A 10 -0.27 -7.29 -9.27
C PRO A 10 -1.04 -6.09 -9.85
N ALA A 11 -1.02 -5.96 -11.17
CA ALA A 11 -1.81 -4.94 -11.87
C ALA A 11 -3.30 -5.05 -11.50
N GLU A 12 -3.96 -3.90 -11.43
CA GLU A 12 -5.41 -3.79 -11.18
C GLU A 12 -5.87 -4.29 -9.79
N VAL A 13 -4.94 -4.59 -8.87
CA VAL A 13 -5.27 -4.93 -7.49
C VAL A 13 -5.44 -3.67 -6.66
N LYS A 14 -6.66 -3.43 -6.19
CA LYS A 14 -6.94 -2.40 -5.19
C LYS A 14 -6.22 -2.73 -3.88
N HIS A 15 -5.42 -1.80 -3.39
CA HIS A 15 -4.61 -1.99 -2.20
C HIS A 15 -4.38 -0.67 -1.47
N TRP A 16 -3.82 -0.79 -0.26
CA TRP A 16 -3.29 0.32 0.51
C TRP A 16 -2.12 -0.20 1.34
N HIS A 17 -1.21 0.69 1.72
CA HIS A 17 -0.09 0.38 2.60
C HIS A 17 0.27 1.63 3.42
N GLY A 18 0.68 1.43 4.67
CA GLY A 18 0.96 2.52 5.60
C GLY A 18 1.62 2.04 6.88
N ALA A 19 1.82 2.97 7.81
CA ALA A 19 2.39 2.69 9.12
C ALA A 19 1.49 1.80 9.97
N ALA A 20 2.09 1.12 10.96
CA ALA A 20 1.34 0.54 12.06
C ALA A 20 0.88 1.67 13.02
N PRO A 21 -0.13 1.42 13.89
CA PRO A 21 -0.66 2.48 14.77
C PRO A 21 0.37 3.07 15.74
N ASP A 22 1.41 2.30 16.06
CA ASP A 22 2.40 2.58 17.10
C ASP A 22 3.86 2.60 16.60
N GLU A 23 4.09 2.40 15.30
CA GLU A 23 5.43 2.35 14.71
C GLU A 23 5.52 3.17 13.41
N TRP A 24 6.67 3.80 13.18
CA TRP A 24 6.94 4.51 11.93
C TRP A 24 7.22 3.53 10.78
N PHE A 25 6.83 3.91 9.56
CA PHE A 25 7.02 3.12 8.35
C PHE A 25 7.60 3.96 7.22
N SER A 26 8.58 3.41 6.53
CA SER A 26 9.14 3.97 5.31
C SER A 26 9.47 2.82 4.36
N HIS A 27 9.22 3.02 3.07
CA HIS A 27 9.55 2.06 2.04
C HIS A 27 9.86 2.76 0.73
N LEU A 28 10.48 2.03 -0.18
CA LEU A 28 10.59 2.41 -1.57
C LEU A 28 9.33 1.92 -2.30
N ALA A 29 8.70 2.82 -3.07
CA ALA A 29 7.63 2.48 -4.00
C ALA A 29 8.21 2.53 -5.41
N ILE A 30 8.08 1.44 -6.16
CA ILE A 30 8.57 1.34 -7.53
C ILE A 30 7.40 0.87 -8.39
N GLU A 31 6.99 1.71 -9.33
CA GLU A 31 5.99 1.35 -10.32
C GLU A 31 6.66 0.73 -11.55
N VAL A 32 6.10 -0.36 -12.06
CA VAL A 32 6.60 -1.02 -13.27
C VAL A 32 6.20 -0.18 -14.49
N PRO A 33 7.14 0.19 -15.38
CA PRO A 33 6.81 0.95 -16.58
C PRO A 33 5.80 0.22 -17.47
N GLY A 34 4.83 0.96 -18.01
CA GLY A 34 3.85 0.45 -18.96
C GLY A 34 3.29 1.54 -19.86
N GLU A 35 2.46 1.16 -20.82
CA GLU A 35 1.77 2.12 -21.69
C GLU A 35 0.47 2.62 -21.03
N LYS A 36 0.28 3.94 -20.98
CA LYS A 36 -0.94 4.57 -20.44
C LYS A 36 -1.30 4.11 -19.01
N THR A 37 -0.30 3.89 -18.17
CA THR A 37 -0.49 3.50 -16.76
C THR A 37 -0.83 4.72 -15.90
N SER A 38 -1.70 4.53 -14.91
CA SER A 38 -2.05 5.53 -13.90
C SER A 38 -2.59 4.85 -12.66
N SER A 39 -2.42 5.48 -11.49
CA SER A 39 -3.10 5.07 -10.27
C SER A 39 -4.55 5.55 -10.27
N GLU A 40 -5.48 4.62 -10.07
CA GLU A 40 -6.87 4.95 -9.77
C GLU A 40 -7.01 5.12 -8.25
N TRP A 41 -7.31 6.35 -7.82
CA TRP A 41 -7.55 6.64 -6.41
C TRP A 41 -9.01 6.33 -6.06
N CYS A 42 -9.19 5.40 -5.13
CA CYS A 42 -10.50 5.01 -4.63
C CYS A 42 -10.87 5.78 -3.35
N GLU A 43 -11.72 5.20 -2.51
CA GLU A 43 -12.08 5.73 -1.20
C GLU A 43 -10.92 5.66 -0.18
N THR A 44 -11.03 6.52 0.85
CA THR A 44 -10.13 6.50 2.00
C THR A 44 -10.28 5.21 2.79
N VAL A 45 -9.17 4.68 3.30
CA VAL A 45 -9.21 3.64 4.34
C VAL A 45 -9.78 4.27 5.61
N THR A 46 -10.90 3.75 6.12
CA THR A 46 -11.51 4.28 7.34
C THR A 46 -10.80 3.75 8.58
N ASP A 47 -10.97 4.44 9.72
CA ASP A 47 -10.42 4.01 11.00
C ASP A 47 -10.89 2.59 11.35
N GLU A 48 -12.16 2.24 11.09
CA GLU A 48 -12.67 0.89 11.38
C GLU A 48 -12.04 -0.20 10.49
N ILE A 49 -11.54 0.14 9.30
CA ILE A 49 -10.78 -0.79 8.45
C ILE A 49 -9.35 -0.89 8.97
N TYR A 50 -8.75 0.25 9.31
CA TYR A 50 -7.38 0.34 9.80
C TYR A 50 -7.19 -0.43 11.12
N GLU A 51 -8.11 -0.23 12.08
CA GLU A 51 -8.08 -0.87 13.41
C GLU A 51 -8.29 -2.39 13.39
N LYS A 52 -8.78 -2.95 12.28
CA LYS A 52 -8.93 -4.42 12.13
C LYS A 52 -7.62 -5.13 11.82
N LEU A 53 -6.55 -4.38 11.50
CA LEU A 53 -5.24 -4.96 11.34
C LEU A 53 -4.70 -5.43 12.70
N LYS A 54 -4.24 -6.68 12.74
CA LYS A 54 -3.57 -7.27 13.89
C LYS A 54 -2.08 -6.99 13.88
#